data_AF-A0A843HJG5-F1
#
_entry.id   AF-A0A843HJG5-F1
#
_cell.length_a   1.000
_cell.length_b   1.000
_cell.length_c   1.000
_cell.angle_alpha   90.00
_cell.angle_beta   90.00
_cell.angle_gamma   90.00
#
_symmetry.space_group_name_H-M   'P 1'
#
loop_
_entity.id
_entity.type
_entity.pdbx_description
1 polymer ?
#
loop_
_entity_poly.entity_id
_entity_poly.type
_entity_poly.pdbx_seq_one_letter_code
_entity_poly.pdbx_strand_id
1 'polypeptide(L)'
;MPEKGLGRGLDALIQKRDDKTPKKAKKPNVKTKSDTDSFMVLSQEKIDEIKDEVADNPRISLWSVKSASTLRYLKKTVPEFSISNEASTLLEDAISRKYPEIWELFNEE
;
A
#
# COMPACT_ATOMS: atom_id res chain seq x y z
N MET A 1 -49.77 -11.04 17.19
CA MET A 1 -49.01 -9.77 17.31
C MET A 1 -47.59 -10.04 16.84
N PRO A 2 -47.09 -9.40 15.76
CA PRO A 2 -45.70 -9.54 15.36
C PRO A 2 -44.86 -8.33 15.81
N GLU A 3 -43.77 -8.65 16.51
CA GLU A 3 -42.67 -7.78 16.90
C GLU A 3 -42.10 -7.08 15.66
N LYS A 4 -42.28 -5.75 15.56
CA LYS A 4 -41.65 -4.96 14.50
C LYS A 4 -40.22 -4.64 14.90
N GLY A 5 -39.30 -5.22 14.14
CA GLY A 5 -37.86 -5.21 14.35
C GLY A 5 -37.24 -3.83 14.51
N LEU A 6 -36.07 -3.83 15.15
CA LEU A 6 -35.16 -2.69 15.33
C LEU A 6 -34.62 -2.20 13.97
N GLY A 7 -35.49 -1.52 13.22
CA GLY A 7 -35.14 -0.78 12.01
C GLY A 7 -35.04 0.71 12.30
N ARG A 8 -34.09 1.11 13.13
CA ARG A 8 -33.63 2.51 13.20
C ARG A 8 -32.21 2.56 12.68
N GLY A 9 -32.15 2.49 11.35
CA GLY A 9 -30.92 2.68 10.58
C GLY A 9 -30.29 4.06 10.82
N LEU A 10 -29.09 4.20 10.29
CA LEU A 10 -28.08 5.26 10.42
C LEU A 10 -28.54 6.73 10.22
N ASP A 11 -29.84 6.98 10.11
CA ASP A 11 -30.50 8.28 9.96
C ASP A 11 -30.29 9.20 11.19
N ALA A 12 -29.96 8.65 12.36
CA ALA A 12 -29.61 9.44 13.54
C ALA A 12 -28.25 10.17 13.42
N LEU A 13 -27.40 9.77 12.47
CA LEU A 13 -26.05 10.31 12.31
C LEU A 13 -25.97 11.36 11.19
N ILE A 14 -26.98 11.46 10.34
CA ILE A 14 -27.03 12.46 9.26
C ILE A 14 -27.82 13.67 9.75
N GLN A 15 -27.17 14.47 10.59
CA GLN A 15 -27.67 15.80 10.91
C GLN A 15 -27.42 16.73 9.72
N LYS A 16 -28.35 16.70 8.76
CA LYS A 16 -28.43 17.68 7.67
C LYS A 16 -29.18 18.91 8.18
N ARG A 17 -28.51 20.07 8.26
CA ARG A 17 -29.16 21.38 8.16
C ARG A 17 -28.27 22.39 7.44
N ASP A 18 -28.94 23.06 6.52
CA ASP A 18 -28.45 23.87 5.42
C ASP A 18 -28.28 25.38 5.75
N ASP A 19 -27.49 26.03 4.88
CA ASP A 19 -27.62 27.39 4.29
C ASP A 19 -27.53 28.67 5.15
N LYS A 20 -26.49 29.50 4.90
CA LYS A 20 -26.62 30.83 4.24
C LYS A 20 -25.33 31.69 4.17
N THR A 21 -24.98 32.05 2.92
CA THR A 21 -24.41 33.34 2.40
C THR A 21 -22.90 33.67 2.39
N PRO A 22 -22.42 34.48 1.40
CA PRO A 22 -21.06 34.43 0.85
C PRO A 22 -20.18 35.66 1.18
N LYS A 23 -18.85 35.47 1.22
CA LYS A 23 -17.79 36.27 0.53
C LYS A 23 -16.39 36.17 1.18
N LYS A 24 -15.40 36.03 0.27
CA LYS A 24 -13.99 36.47 0.29
C LYS A 24 -12.92 35.69 1.09
N ALA A 25 -12.17 34.91 0.31
CA ALA A 25 -10.70 34.83 0.23
C ALA A 25 -9.87 34.83 1.53
N LYS A 26 -9.20 33.69 1.78
CA LYS A 26 -7.76 33.56 2.08
C LYS A 26 -7.36 32.07 2.19
N LYS A 27 -6.42 31.62 1.34
CA LYS A 27 -5.60 30.41 1.59
C LYS A 27 -4.82 30.66 2.90
N PRO A 28 -4.64 29.68 3.81
CA PRO A 28 -3.61 28.68 3.57
C PRO A 28 -3.85 27.29 4.20
N ASN A 29 -3.04 26.34 3.71
CA ASN A 29 -2.50 25.20 4.42
C ASN A 29 -3.45 24.03 4.73
N VAL A 30 -3.47 23.09 3.78
CA VAL A 30 -3.90 21.71 3.96
C VAL A 30 -3.02 21.07 5.04
N LYS A 31 -3.49 21.09 6.29
CA LYS A 31 -3.02 20.15 7.30
C LYS A 31 -3.76 18.85 7.03
N THR A 32 -3.20 18.05 6.12
CA THR A 32 -3.38 16.61 6.10
C THR A 32 -3.03 16.12 7.49
N LYS A 33 -4.05 15.89 8.32
CA LYS A 33 -3.87 15.10 9.53
C LYS A 33 -3.60 13.70 9.00
N SER A 34 -2.33 13.36 9.01
CA SER A 34 -1.78 12.05 8.76
C SER A 34 -2.50 11.05 9.66
N ASP A 35 -3.51 10.39 9.09
CA ASP A 35 -3.77 8.98 9.37
C ASP A 35 -2.45 8.28 9.06
N THR A 36 -1.58 8.22 10.07
CA THR A 36 -0.41 7.37 10.05
C THR A 36 -1.00 5.99 10.24
N ASP A 37 -1.36 5.44 9.09
CA ASP A 37 -1.63 4.04 8.84
C ASP A 37 -0.81 3.22 9.83
N SER A 38 -1.51 2.45 10.66
CA SER A 38 -0.89 1.60 11.65
C SER A 38 0.00 0.61 10.92
N PHE A 39 1.26 0.99 10.75
CA PHE A 39 2.31 0.15 10.17
C PHE A 39 2.33 -1.12 11.00
N MET A 40 1.63 -2.16 10.52
CA MET A 40 1.51 -3.44 11.20
C MET A 40 2.88 -4.09 11.17
N VAL A 41 3.69 -3.80 12.18
CA VAL A 41 4.97 -4.46 12.42
C VAL A 41 4.70 -5.93 12.71
N LEU A 42 5.12 -6.84 11.82
CA LEU A 42 5.06 -8.28 12.11
C LEU A 42 5.95 -8.60 13.33
N SER A 43 5.56 -9.61 14.11
CA SER A 43 6.38 -10.10 15.22
C SER A 43 7.73 -10.63 14.72
N GLN A 44 8.77 -10.51 15.55
CA GLN A 44 10.13 -10.93 15.23
C GLN A 44 10.21 -12.39 14.77
N GLU A 45 9.41 -13.26 15.37
CA GLU A 45 9.31 -14.68 15.02
C GLU A 45 8.87 -14.90 13.55
N LYS A 46 7.91 -14.11 13.07
CA LYS A 46 7.44 -14.18 11.67
C LYS A 46 8.48 -13.64 10.70
N ILE A 47 9.30 -12.68 11.13
CA ILE A 47 10.41 -12.17 10.33
C ILE A 47 11.47 -13.25 10.15
N ASP A 48 11.78 -14.00 11.21
CA ASP A 48 12.79 -15.06 11.16
C ASP A 48 12.31 -16.27 10.36
N GLU A 49 11.04 -16.66 10.47
CA GLU A 49 10.40 -17.67 9.59
C GLU A 49 10.55 -17.30 8.10
N ILE A 50 10.33 -16.03 7.74
CA ILE A 50 10.48 -15.56 6.36
C ILE A 50 11.93 -15.67 5.88
N LYS A 51 12.93 -15.45 6.75
CA LYS A 51 14.34 -15.59 6.37
C LYS A 51 14.69 -17.04 6.08
N ASP A 52 14.22 -17.97 6.91
CA ASP A 52 14.48 -19.39 6.77
C ASP A 52 13.79 -19.94 5.51
N GLU A 53 12.53 -19.57 5.26
CA GLU A 53 11.79 -19.93 4.03
C GLU A 53 12.50 -19.46 2.73
N VAL A 54 13.16 -18.31 2.78
CA VAL A 54 13.90 -17.74 1.64
C VAL A 54 15.24 -18.44 1.45
N ALA A 55 15.91 -18.84 2.53
CA ALA A 55 17.15 -19.60 2.49
C ALA A 55 16.94 -20.99 1.88
N ASP A 56 15.83 -21.66 2.24
CA ASP A 56 15.55 -23.04 1.82
C ASP A 56 15.00 -23.17 0.40
N ASN A 57 14.46 -22.10 -0.20
CA ASN A 57 13.83 -22.14 -1.52
C ASN A 57 14.32 -21.00 -2.44
N PRO A 58 15.56 -21.10 -2.97
CA PRO A 58 16.20 -20.05 -3.77
C PRO A 58 15.61 -19.88 -5.18
N ARG A 59 14.44 -20.46 -5.49
CA ARG A 59 13.76 -20.35 -6.81
C ARG A 59 13.44 -18.91 -7.23
N ILE A 60 13.67 -17.94 -6.35
CA ILE A 60 13.64 -16.49 -6.54
C ILE A 60 15.06 -15.94 -6.87
N SER A 61 15.87 -16.67 -7.64
CA SER A 61 17.34 -16.51 -7.71
C SER A 61 17.93 -15.20 -8.28
N LEU A 62 17.17 -14.11 -8.42
CA LEU A 62 17.68 -12.81 -8.92
C LEU A 62 17.76 -11.70 -7.86
N TRP A 63 17.45 -11.98 -6.59
CA TRP A 63 17.35 -10.92 -5.58
C TRP A 63 17.87 -11.35 -4.20
N SER A 64 18.45 -10.40 -3.47
CA SER A 64 19.07 -10.62 -2.15
C SER A 64 18.05 -11.07 -1.10
N VAL A 65 18.50 -11.78 -0.04
CA VAL A 65 17.62 -12.19 1.09
C VAL A 65 16.85 -11.02 1.67
N LYS A 66 17.48 -9.84 1.78
CA LYS A 66 16.82 -8.63 2.29
C LYS A 66 15.64 -8.22 1.41
N SER A 67 15.85 -8.15 0.10
CA SER A 67 14.80 -7.84 -0.88
C SER A 67 13.66 -8.87 -0.82
N ALA A 68 14.02 -10.15 -0.68
CA ALA A 68 13.10 -11.28 -0.52
C ALA A 68 12.21 -11.15 0.72
N SER A 69 12.82 -10.90 1.87
CA SER A 69 12.09 -10.71 3.12
C SER A 69 11.17 -9.50 3.05
N THR A 70 11.62 -8.38 2.48
CA THR A 70 10.79 -7.16 2.37
C THR A 70 9.55 -7.38 1.51
N LEU A 71 9.69 -7.97 0.31
CA LEU A 71 8.53 -8.18 -0.56
C LEU A 71 7.56 -9.22 0.01
N ARG A 72 8.07 -10.27 0.69
CA ARG A 72 7.22 -11.22 1.41
C ARG A 72 6.49 -10.59 2.59
N TYR A 73 7.16 -9.70 3.31
CA TYR A 73 6.56 -8.92 4.39
C TYR A 73 5.40 -8.09 3.85
N LEU A 74 5.64 -7.30 2.80
CA LEU A 74 4.63 -6.44 2.18
C LEU A 74 3.42 -7.25 1.68
N LYS A 75 3.66 -8.43 1.09
CA LYS A 75 2.58 -9.34 0.70
C LYS A 75 1.72 -9.82 1.87
N LYS A 76 2.31 -10.01 3.06
CA LYS A 76 1.59 -10.46 4.26
C LYS A 76 0.87 -9.31 4.96
N THR A 77 1.35 -8.07 4.85
CA THR A 77 0.81 -6.90 5.58
C THR A 77 -0.09 -5.99 4.76
N VAL A 78 0.01 -6.01 3.43
CA VAL A 78 -0.74 -5.12 2.54
C VAL A 78 -1.71 -5.94 1.68
N PRO A 79 -3.03 -5.68 1.74
CA PRO A 79 -3.99 -6.37 0.89
C PRO A 79 -3.72 -6.06 -0.59
N GLU A 80 -3.98 -7.03 -1.46
CA GLU A 80 -3.80 -6.92 -2.92
C GLU A 80 -2.34 -6.68 -3.40
N PHE A 81 -1.35 -6.81 -2.52
CA PHE A 81 0.05 -6.63 -2.89
C PHE A 81 0.59 -7.76 -3.80
N SER A 82 1.12 -7.37 -4.96
CA SER A 82 1.73 -8.28 -5.94
C SER A 82 3.25 -8.17 -5.93
N ILE A 83 3.92 -9.19 -5.40
CA ILE A 83 5.38 -9.29 -5.37
C ILE A 83 5.98 -9.14 -6.78
N SER A 84 5.41 -9.83 -7.77
CA SER A 84 5.95 -9.82 -9.13
C SER A 84 5.81 -8.45 -9.78
N ASN A 85 4.68 -7.77 -9.60
CA ASN A 85 4.46 -6.45 -10.18
C ASN A 85 5.42 -5.42 -9.58
N GLU A 86 5.51 -5.39 -8.24
CA GLU A 86 6.41 -4.48 -7.53
C GLU A 86 7.88 -4.76 -7.89
N ALA A 87 8.28 -6.03 -7.95
CA ALA A 87 9.63 -6.42 -8.31
C ALA A 87 9.99 -6.01 -9.75
N SER A 88 9.09 -6.18 -10.71
CA SER A 88 9.29 -5.74 -12.09
C SER A 88 9.50 -4.23 -12.14
N THR A 89 8.59 -3.43 -11.56
CA THR A 89 8.71 -1.96 -11.56
C THR A 89 10.02 -1.48 -10.91
N LEU A 90 10.41 -2.07 -9.78
CA LEU A 90 11.68 -1.73 -9.12
C LEU A 90 12.90 -2.09 -9.98
N LEU A 91 12.86 -3.20 -10.70
CA LEU A 91 13.94 -3.61 -11.60
C LEU A 91 14.02 -2.70 -12.82
N GLU A 92 12.90 -2.39 -13.47
CA GLU A 92 12.83 -1.50 -14.63
C GLU A 92 13.34 -0.09 -14.27
N ASP A 93 12.91 0.46 -13.14
CA ASP A 93 13.36 1.77 -12.66
C ASP A 93 14.86 1.76 -12.30
N ALA A 94 15.36 0.67 -11.70
CA ALA A 94 16.79 0.56 -11.38
C ALA A 94 17.68 0.38 -12.63
N ILE A 95 17.24 -0.42 -13.60
CA ILE A 95 18.00 -0.72 -14.82
C ILE A 95 18.00 0.49 -15.75
N SER A 96 16.85 1.13 -15.97
CA SER A 96 16.74 2.34 -16.81
C SER A 96 17.67 3.46 -16.32
N ARG A 97 17.77 3.64 -14.99
CA ARG A 97 18.69 4.63 -14.40
C ARG A 97 20.16 4.25 -14.54
N LYS A 98 20.49 2.96 -14.43
CA LYS A 98 21.88 2.49 -14.40
C LYS A 98 22.47 2.30 -15.80
N TYR A 99 21.64 1.94 -16.78
CA TYR A 99 22.04 1.65 -18.16
C TYR A 99 21.06 2.28 -19.16
N PRO A 100 20.93 3.62 -19.17
CA PRO A 100 19.93 4.30 -20.01
C PRO A 100 20.17 4.05 -21.50
N GLU A 101 21.43 4.05 -21.96
CA GLU A 101 21.76 3.81 -23.37
C GLU A 101 21.34 2.42 -23.86
N ILE A 102 21.40 1.41 -22.98
CA ILE A 102 20.98 0.04 -23.30
C ILE A 102 19.46 -0.08 -23.20
N TRP A 103 18.86 0.61 -22.21
CA TRP A 103 17.43 0.61 -21.98
C TRP A 103 16.66 1.17 -23.17
N GLU A 104 17.12 2.28 -23.76
CA GLU A 104 16.50 2.90 -24.94
C GLU A 104 16.51 2.01 -26.19
N LEU A 105 17.40 1.02 -26.29
CA LEU A 105 17.41 0.08 -27.42
C LEU A 105 16.15 -0.81 -27.47
N PHE A 106 15.45 -0.95 -26.34
CA PHE A 106 14.28 -1.80 -26.18
C PHE A 106 12.98 -1.01 -25.97
N ASN A 107 13.04 0.33 -26.00
CA ASN A 107 11.82 1.14 -26.07
C ASN A 107 11.26 1.01 -27.49
N GLU A 108 10.22 0.19 -27.66
CA GLU A 108 9.45 0.12 -28.91
C GLU A 108 8.68 1.45 -29.10
N GLU A 109 8.73 2.03 -30.30
CA GLU A 109 8.02 3.28 -30.70
C GLU A 109 6.50 3.23 -30.47
#